data_AF-A0A820KF70-F1
#
_entry.id   AF-A0A820KF70-F1
#
_cell.length_a   1.000
_cell.length_b   1.000
_cell.length_c   1.000
_cell.angle_alpha   90.00
_cell.angle_beta   90.00
_cell.angle_gamma   90.00
#
_symmetry.space_group_name_H-M   'P 1'
#
loop_
_entity.id
_entity.type
_entity.pdbx_description
1 polymer ?
#
loop_
_entity_poly.entity_id
_entity_poly.type
_entity_poly.pdbx_seq_one_letter_code
_entity_poly.pdbx_strand_id
1 'polypeptide(L)'
;MQYVPLRSNYRIGTRQSELALVQTDSVIEQLHKFYPSIQYEVIKIKTIGDKNLLDPLAHIGDKGLFTKELEVELNKNTIDFVVHSLKDVPSTVLPPNMVIGAILERADPRDAVVIAPWHNKTSLNELPHGSVIGTSSTRRIAQLKLNYPQFEYKNIRGNMNTRWEKLNNRELGYDAMIAAVAGLQRLKWTNRISEIIEPDRVLYAIGQGALGIECRHNDTDTIRMLSVLNHEPTVVCCVAERAFLKRIGGGCSIPNAVCTVYNEKELKIDGVLLNLDGSRFVKDRVENLDLTKPMVITKGGSSLFVSSTDNDFLSLDDDTPPIDGSSNPMNSNQSHNKSDIDSIRIFNPSSSIPLSVTSTETTTTEVAPLLRHYAHVCGVNINETILENAELCGTNLAVKLMQMGADSILEEIQQRVTTISS
;
A
#
# COMPACT_ATOMS: atom_id res chain seq x y z
N MET A 1 4.26 31.39 -15.34
CA MET A 1 3.12 30.50 -15.71
C MET A 1 1.81 31.28 -15.92
N GLN A 2 1.14 31.09 -17.06
CA GLN A 2 -0.26 31.52 -17.26
C GLN A 2 -1.16 30.64 -16.38
N TYR A 3 -1.98 31.25 -15.53
CA TYR A 3 -2.98 30.53 -14.73
C TYR A 3 -3.99 29.86 -15.67
N VAL A 4 -3.88 28.55 -15.87
CA VAL A 4 -4.90 27.77 -16.59
C VAL A 4 -6.03 27.51 -15.59
N PRO A 5 -7.23 28.08 -15.78
CA PRO A 5 -8.35 27.83 -14.87
C PRO A 5 -8.77 26.36 -14.91
N LEU A 6 -9.30 25.86 -13.79
CA LEU A 6 -9.87 24.52 -13.72
C LEU A 6 -11.06 24.39 -14.67
N ARG A 7 -11.29 23.19 -15.22
CA ARG A 7 -12.54 22.89 -15.94
C ARG A 7 -13.77 23.11 -15.04
N SER A 8 -14.88 23.50 -15.66
CA SER A 8 -16.16 23.71 -14.96
C SER A 8 -16.98 22.44 -14.76
N ASN A 9 -16.60 21.31 -15.39
CA ASN A 9 -17.30 20.03 -15.27
C ASN A 9 -16.30 18.86 -15.28
N TYR A 10 -16.54 17.88 -14.41
CA TYR A 10 -15.81 16.61 -14.34
C TYR A 10 -16.79 15.44 -14.28
N ARG A 11 -16.47 14.37 -15.02
CA ARG A 11 -17.25 13.12 -15.04
C ARG A 11 -16.58 12.07 -14.17
N ILE A 12 -17.31 11.49 -13.23
CA ILE A 12 -16.78 10.60 -12.21
C ILE A 12 -17.28 9.19 -12.46
N GLY A 13 -16.38 8.28 -12.79
CA GLY A 13 -16.71 6.85 -12.89
C GLY A 13 -16.94 6.25 -11.51
N THR A 14 -17.99 5.44 -11.37
CA THR A 14 -18.23 4.66 -10.15
C THR A 14 -18.94 3.35 -10.43
N ARG A 15 -18.75 2.37 -9.55
CA ARG A 15 -19.50 1.10 -9.58
C ARG A 15 -20.93 1.32 -9.13
N GLN A 16 -21.82 0.38 -9.50
CA GLN A 16 -23.24 0.46 -9.15
C GLN A 16 -23.57 0.04 -7.71
N SER A 17 -22.62 -0.56 -6.98
CA SER A 17 -22.85 -0.95 -5.59
C SER A 17 -23.07 0.27 -4.70
N GLU A 18 -24.00 0.17 -3.74
CA GLU A 18 -24.31 1.24 -2.79
C GLU A 18 -23.08 1.82 -2.10
N LEU A 19 -22.15 0.97 -1.63
CA LEU A 19 -20.92 1.44 -0.99
C LEU A 19 -20.07 2.29 -1.95
N ALA A 20 -19.97 1.93 -3.22
CA ALA A 20 -19.19 2.70 -4.21
C ALA A 20 -19.84 4.05 -4.50
N LEU A 21 -21.18 4.11 -4.59
CA LEU A 21 -21.91 5.36 -4.76
C LEU A 21 -21.69 6.29 -3.55
N VAL A 22 -21.86 5.79 -2.33
CA VAL A 22 -21.63 6.55 -1.10
C VAL A 22 -20.17 7.06 -1.01
N GLN A 23 -19.21 6.26 -1.46
CA GLN A 23 -17.81 6.68 -1.53
C GLN A 23 -17.59 7.80 -2.54
N THR A 24 -18.18 7.68 -3.74
CA THR A 24 -18.13 8.72 -4.77
C THR A 24 -18.78 10.01 -4.31
N ASP A 25 -19.97 9.94 -3.72
CA ASP A 25 -20.70 11.11 -3.20
C ASP A 25 -19.89 11.81 -2.10
N SER A 26 -19.25 11.05 -1.19
CA SER A 26 -18.39 11.61 -0.14
C SER A 26 -17.16 12.35 -0.69
N VAL A 27 -16.58 11.87 -1.81
CA VAL A 27 -15.48 12.58 -2.49
C VAL A 27 -15.99 13.88 -3.12
N ILE A 28 -17.14 13.83 -3.81
CA ILE A 28 -17.76 15.00 -4.44
C ILE A 28 -18.09 16.06 -3.38
N GLU A 29 -18.69 15.67 -2.25
CA GLU A 29 -18.97 16.57 -1.13
C GLU A 29 -17.71 17.27 -0.61
N GLN A 30 -16.56 16.60 -0.56
CA GLN A 30 -15.29 17.22 -0.16
C GLN A 30 -14.78 18.19 -1.24
N LEU A 31 -14.81 17.80 -2.51
CA LEU A 31 -14.40 18.66 -3.63
C LEU A 31 -15.25 19.93 -3.71
N HIS A 32 -16.56 19.83 -3.49
CA HIS A 32 -17.47 20.97 -3.48
C HIS A 32 -17.10 22.04 -2.43
N LYS A 33 -16.45 21.66 -1.31
CA LYS A 33 -15.99 22.61 -0.29
C LYS A 33 -14.84 23.49 -0.81
N PHE A 34 -13.99 22.95 -1.66
CA PHE A 34 -12.88 23.67 -2.27
C PHE A 34 -13.27 24.37 -3.58
N TYR A 35 -14.19 23.75 -4.35
CA TYR A 35 -14.55 24.19 -5.69
C TYR A 35 -16.08 24.21 -5.90
N PRO A 36 -16.81 25.14 -5.26
CA PRO A 36 -18.28 25.14 -5.27
C PRO A 36 -18.91 25.43 -6.64
N SER A 37 -18.16 26.03 -7.57
CA SER A 37 -18.63 26.34 -8.92
C SER A 37 -18.46 25.20 -9.93
N ILE A 38 -17.67 24.17 -9.59
CA ILE A 38 -17.42 23.03 -10.48
C ILE A 38 -18.61 22.06 -10.42
N GLN A 39 -19.02 21.55 -11.57
CA GLN A 39 -20.03 20.51 -11.69
C GLN A 39 -19.38 19.12 -11.70
N TYR A 40 -20.04 18.16 -11.06
CA TYR A 40 -19.56 16.79 -10.93
C TYR A 40 -20.66 15.82 -11.42
N GLU A 41 -20.43 15.17 -12.54
CA GLU A 41 -21.37 14.23 -13.17
C GLU A 41 -21.00 12.78 -12.85
N VAL A 42 -21.83 12.07 -12.09
CA VAL A 42 -21.57 10.67 -11.72
C VAL A 42 -22.01 9.71 -12.84
N ILE A 43 -21.06 8.97 -13.41
CA ILE A 43 -21.27 7.96 -14.45
C ILE A 43 -21.16 6.55 -13.84
N LYS A 44 -22.29 5.86 -13.78
CA LYS A 44 -22.40 4.51 -13.21
C LYS A 44 -21.96 3.45 -14.24
N ILE A 45 -20.93 2.67 -13.91
CA ILE A 45 -20.33 1.66 -14.79
C ILE A 45 -20.50 0.26 -14.15
N LYS A 46 -20.88 -0.73 -14.97
CA LYS A 46 -20.99 -2.14 -14.54
C LYS A 46 -19.66 -2.86 -14.74
N THR A 47 -19.15 -3.55 -13.72
CA THR A 47 -17.90 -4.32 -13.79
C THR A 47 -18.15 -5.83 -13.86
N ILE A 48 -17.17 -6.63 -14.32
CA ILE A 48 -17.26 -8.10 -14.29
C ILE A 48 -17.41 -8.63 -12.85
N GLY A 49 -16.76 -8.00 -11.87
CA GLY A 49 -16.89 -8.35 -10.45
C GLY A 49 -18.30 -8.22 -9.89
N ASP A 50 -19.16 -7.41 -10.53
CA ASP A 50 -20.58 -7.32 -10.19
C ASP A 50 -21.42 -8.44 -10.85
N LYS A 51 -20.90 -9.10 -11.90
CA LYS A 51 -21.59 -10.16 -12.65
C LYS A 51 -21.22 -11.58 -12.18
N ASN A 52 -19.97 -11.84 -11.80
CA ASN A 52 -19.51 -13.20 -11.47
C ASN A 52 -19.47 -13.46 -9.95
N LEU A 53 -20.57 -13.95 -9.40
CA LEU A 53 -20.72 -14.27 -7.98
C LEU A 53 -20.37 -15.71 -7.60
N LEU A 54 -20.13 -16.60 -8.56
CA LEU A 54 -20.09 -18.06 -8.35
C LEU A 54 -18.66 -18.64 -8.24
N ASP A 55 -17.67 -18.12 -8.95
CA ASP A 55 -16.31 -18.70 -8.92
C ASP A 55 -15.47 -18.18 -7.74
N PRO A 56 -14.65 -18.99 -7.03
CA PRO A 56 -13.81 -18.51 -5.93
C PRO A 56 -12.83 -17.40 -6.36
N LEU A 57 -12.54 -16.44 -5.47
CA LEU A 57 -11.66 -15.28 -5.80
C LEU A 57 -10.25 -15.74 -6.24
N ALA A 58 -9.78 -16.87 -5.70
CA ALA A 58 -8.49 -17.44 -6.08
C ALA A 58 -8.43 -18.00 -7.52
N HIS A 59 -9.58 -18.33 -8.12
CA HIS A 59 -9.68 -18.87 -9.48
C HIS A 59 -9.92 -17.79 -10.55
N ILE A 60 -10.49 -16.66 -10.16
CA ILE A 60 -10.67 -15.51 -11.05
C ILE A 60 -9.43 -14.64 -10.89
N GLY A 61 -8.44 -14.83 -11.76
CA GLY A 61 -7.14 -14.14 -11.67
C GLY A 61 -7.22 -12.67 -11.26
N ASP A 62 -6.32 -12.27 -10.35
CA ASP A 62 -6.22 -11.00 -9.62
C ASP A 62 -6.20 -9.69 -10.45
N LYS A 63 -6.32 -9.74 -11.78
CA LYS A 63 -6.16 -8.57 -12.65
C LYS A 63 -7.46 -7.78 -12.79
N GLY A 64 -7.69 -6.86 -11.85
CA GLY A 64 -8.59 -5.72 -12.05
C GLY A 64 -10.07 -6.06 -12.12
N LEU A 65 -10.53 -7.12 -11.42
CA LEU A 65 -11.93 -7.58 -11.43
C LEU A 65 -12.97 -6.47 -11.16
N PHE A 66 -12.57 -5.45 -10.41
CA PHE A 66 -13.40 -4.30 -10.04
C PHE A 66 -12.96 -2.97 -10.66
N THR A 67 -11.81 -2.91 -11.34
CA THR A 67 -11.23 -1.68 -11.88
C THR A 67 -11.23 -1.65 -13.40
N LYS A 68 -11.19 -2.80 -14.08
CA LYS A 68 -10.90 -2.88 -15.51
C LYS A 68 -11.85 -2.07 -16.39
N GLU A 69 -13.16 -2.15 -16.16
CA GLU A 69 -14.13 -1.40 -16.96
C GLU A 69 -14.05 0.10 -16.69
N LEU A 70 -13.71 0.50 -15.47
CA LEU A 70 -13.52 1.90 -15.09
C LEU A 70 -12.28 2.48 -15.80
N GLU A 71 -11.18 1.73 -15.80
CA GLU A 71 -9.93 2.07 -16.49
C GLU A 71 -10.13 2.21 -18.01
N VAL A 72 -10.99 1.38 -18.62
CA VAL A 72 -11.33 1.48 -20.04
C VAL A 72 -12.03 2.81 -20.34
N GLU A 73 -12.96 3.24 -19.48
CA GLU A 73 -13.68 4.50 -19.65
C GLU A 73 -12.77 5.72 -19.37
N LEU A 74 -11.84 5.62 -18.40
CA LEU A 74 -10.79 6.62 -18.22
C LEU A 74 -9.94 6.79 -19.48
N ASN A 75 -9.53 5.68 -20.11
CA ASN A 75 -8.69 5.69 -21.30
C ASN A 75 -9.43 6.22 -22.54
N LYS A 76 -10.75 6.01 -22.63
CA LYS A 76 -11.60 6.58 -23.70
C LYS A 76 -11.93 8.06 -23.49
N ASN A 77 -11.50 8.68 -22.39
CA ASN A 77 -11.90 10.03 -21.98
C ASN A 77 -13.43 10.18 -21.84
N THR A 78 -14.15 9.12 -21.48
CA THR A 78 -15.60 9.17 -21.20
C THR A 78 -15.90 9.55 -19.76
N ILE A 79 -14.92 9.33 -18.86
CA ILE A 79 -14.87 9.83 -17.48
C ILE A 79 -13.52 10.50 -17.23
N ASP A 80 -13.42 11.33 -16.19
CA ASP A 80 -12.23 12.10 -15.83
C ASP A 80 -11.45 11.50 -14.66
N PHE A 81 -12.15 10.98 -13.65
CA PHE A 81 -11.54 10.23 -12.55
C PHE A 81 -12.49 9.16 -11.99
N VAL A 82 -11.95 8.24 -11.19
CA VAL A 82 -12.68 7.15 -10.56
C VAL A 82 -12.34 7.08 -9.08
N VAL A 83 -13.35 6.85 -8.24
CA VAL A 83 -13.16 6.67 -6.79
C VAL A 83 -13.13 5.17 -6.46
N HIS A 84 -12.07 4.75 -5.78
CA HIS A 84 -11.90 3.36 -5.37
C HIS A 84 -11.72 3.24 -3.85
N SER A 85 -12.15 2.09 -3.30
CA SER A 85 -11.52 1.59 -2.09
C SER A 85 -10.08 1.21 -2.43
N LEU A 86 -9.08 1.82 -1.78
CA LEU A 86 -7.69 1.69 -2.23
C LEU A 86 -7.17 0.24 -2.21
N LYS A 87 -7.67 -0.59 -1.29
CA LYS A 87 -7.35 -2.02 -1.23
C LYS A 87 -7.74 -2.82 -2.48
N ASP A 88 -8.70 -2.31 -3.27
CA ASP A 88 -9.17 -2.96 -4.49
C ASP A 88 -8.40 -2.46 -5.73
N VAL A 89 -7.51 -1.47 -5.56
CA VAL A 89 -6.64 -0.95 -6.62
C VAL A 89 -5.35 -1.75 -6.67
N PRO A 90 -5.02 -2.40 -7.81
CA PRO A 90 -3.78 -3.14 -7.94
C PRO A 90 -2.56 -2.33 -7.50
N SER A 91 -1.74 -2.90 -6.61
CA SER A 91 -0.51 -2.26 -6.11
C SER A 91 0.72 -2.61 -6.95
N THR A 92 0.64 -3.68 -7.73
CA THR A 92 1.75 -4.20 -8.55
C THR A 92 1.85 -3.49 -9.90
N VAL A 93 0.72 -3.22 -10.55
CA VAL A 93 0.65 -2.56 -11.87
C VAL A 93 -0.68 -1.79 -11.99
N LEU A 94 -0.63 -0.47 -12.08
CA LEU A 94 -1.71 0.30 -12.70
C LEU A 94 -1.61 0.21 -14.23
N PRO A 95 -2.72 0.36 -14.97
CA PRO A 95 -2.66 0.45 -16.43
C PRO A 95 -1.72 1.58 -16.89
N PRO A 96 -1.10 1.44 -18.08
CA PRO A 96 -0.30 2.52 -18.66
C PRO A 96 -1.11 3.83 -18.70
N ASN A 97 -0.45 4.94 -18.37
CA ASN A 97 -1.03 6.28 -18.34
C ASN A 97 -2.10 6.52 -17.25
N MET A 98 -2.24 5.64 -16.25
CA MET A 98 -3.09 5.87 -15.09
C MET A 98 -2.27 6.11 -13.82
N VAL A 99 -2.80 6.94 -12.93
CA VAL A 99 -2.17 7.36 -11.67
C VAL A 99 -3.22 7.49 -10.57
N ILE A 100 -2.80 7.31 -9.32
CA ILE A 100 -3.62 7.69 -8.16
C ILE A 100 -3.38 9.19 -7.91
N GLY A 101 -4.33 10.01 -8.34
CA GLY A 101 -4.27 11.47 -8.24
C GLY A 101 -4.45 11.98 -6.80
N ALA A 102 -5.15 11.24 -5.94
CA ALA A 102 -5.28 11.57 -4.53
C ALA A 102 -5.57 10.33 -3.66
N ILE A 103 -5.13 10.38 -2.40
CA ILE A 103 -5.55 9.46 -1.32
C ILE A 103 -6.11 10.29 -0.16
N LEU A 104 -7.37 10.04 0.16
CA LEU A 104 -8.11 10.77 1.19
C LEU A 104 -7.76 10.27 2.59
N GLU A 105 -8.17 11.04 3.60
CA GLU A 105 -8.10 10.64 5.00
C GLU A 105 -8.66 9.23 5.25
N ARG A 106 -7.89 8.41 5.97
CA ARG A 106 -8.20 6.99 6.20
C ARG A 106 -9.33 6.85 7.20
N ALA A 107 -10.38 6.15 6.81
CA ALA A 107 -11.32 5.56 7.78
C ALA A 107 -10.65 4.40 8.52
N ASP A 108 -11.27 3.89 9.59
CA ASP A 108 -10.72 2.80 10.39
C ASP A 108 -10.34 1.58 9.52
N PRO A 109 -9.04 1.21 9.46
CA PRO A 109 -8.55 0.15 8.60
C PRO A 109 -8.82 -1.25 9.15
N ARG A 110 -9.30 -1.39 10.40
CA ARG A 110 -9.46 -2.69 11.06
C ARG A 110 -10.60 -3.52 10.46
N ASP A 111 -10.59 -4.81 10.78
CA ASP A 111 -11.68 -5.72 10.48
C ASP A 111 -12.69 -5.74 11.64
N ALA A 112 -13.97 -5.90 11.31
CA ALA A 112 -15.07 -6.01 12.26
C ALA A 112 -15.75 -7.37 12.13
N VAL A 113 -16.19 -7.87 13.28
CA VAL A 113 -17.07 -9.01 13.43
C VAL A 113 -18.51 -8.50 13.39
N VAL A 114 -19.33 -9.11 12.54
CA VAL A 114 -20.77 -8.90 12.52
C VAL A 114 -21.39 -10.25 12.84
N ILE A 115 -21.91 -10.39 14.06
CA ILE A 115 -22.58 -11.62 14.52
C ILE A 115 -23.99 -11.68 13.92
N ALA A 116 -24.43 -12.88 13.55
CA ALA A 116 -25.75 -13.07 12.95
C ALA A 116 -26.86 -12.63 13.92
N PRO A 117 -27.96 -12.00 13.45
CA PRO A 117 -28.98 -11.43 14.33
C PRO A 117 -29.69 -12.42 15.27
N TRP A 118 -29.65 -13.72 14.98
CA TRP A 118 -30.21 -14.76 15.84
C TRP A 118 -29.29 -15.19 16.98
N HIS A 119 -28.04 -14.75 17.00
CA HIS A 119 -27.12 -14.95 18.11
C HIS A 119 -27.24 -13.79 19.10
N ASN A 120 -27.09 -14.12 20.39
CA ASN A 120 -27.05 -13.15 21.49
C ASN A 120 -25.61 -12.83 21.92
N LYS A 121 -24.64 -13.06 21.03
CA LYS A 121 -23.21 -12.94 21.31
C LYS A 121 -22.70 -11.59 20.84
N THR A 122 -21.64 -11.10 21.50
CA THR A 122 -21.05 -9.79 21.18
C THR A 122 -19.62 -9.85 20.66
N SER A 123 -18.97 -11.00 20.71
CA SER A 123 -17.59 -11.16 20.22
C SER A 123 -17.34 -12.54 19.62
N LEU A 124 -16.24 -12.70 18.87
CA LEU A 124 -15.82 -14.02 18.38
C LEU A 124 -15.61 -15.00 19.55
N ASN A 125 -15.02 -14.55 20.65
CA ASN A 125 -14.71 -15.42 21.81
C ASN A 125 -15.94 -16.02 22.49
N GLU A 126 -17.12 -15.42 22.30
CA GLU A 126 -18.36 -15.91 22.89
C GLU A 126 -19.12 -16.91 21.99
N LEU A 127 -18.70 -17.05 20.73
CA LEU A 127 -19.32 -17.98 19.79
C LEU A 127 -18.95 -19.44 20.15
N PRO A 128 -19.89 -20.39 20.05
CA PRO A 128 -19.62 -21.81 20.29
C PRO A 128 -18.51 -22.38 19.39
N HIS A 129 -17.82 -23.40 19.88
CA HIS A 129 -16.91 -24.20 19.05
C HIS A 129 -17.65 -24.76 17.82
N GLY A 130 -17.00 -24.72 16.65
CA GLY A 130 -17.61 -25.12 15.39
C GLY A 130 -18.51 -24.07 14.74
N SER A 131 -18.62 -22.86 15.32
CA SER A 131 -19.35 -21.75 14.66
C SER A 131 -18.75 -21.41 13.30
N VAL A 132 -19.62 -21.06 12.35
CA VAL A 132 -19.28 -20.80 10.95
C VAL A 132 -19.09 -19.31 10.71
N ILE A 133 -17.87 -18.91 10.37
CA ILE A 133 -17.47 -17.53 10.10
C ILE A 133 -17.40 -17.27 8.60
N GLY A 134 -18.22 -16.34 8.13
CA GLY A 134 -18.33 -15.92 6.73
C GLY A 134 -17.22 -14.97 6.31
N THR A 135 -16.31 -15.42 5.43
CA THR A 135 -15.36 -14.55 4.72
C THR A 135 -14.81 -15.27 3.49
N SER A 136 -14.55 -14.54 2.40
CA SER A 136 -13.85 -15.05 1.20
C SER A 136 -12.46 -14.47 1.01
N SER A 137 -11.96 -13.70 1.98
CA SER A 137 -10.59 -13.17 1.95
C SER A 137 -9.63 -14.21 2.48
N THR A 138 -8.68 -14.66 1.65
CA THR A 138 -7.61 -15.60 2.04
C THR A 138 -6.76 -15.03 3.17
N ARG A 139 -6.46 -13.72 3.13
CA ARG A 139 -5.84 -12.96 4.24
C ARG A 139 -6.57 -13.16 5.57
N ARG A 140 -7.89 -12.94 5.59
CA ARG A 140 -8.69 -13.07 6.82
C ARG A 140 -8.73 -14.52 7.29
N ILE A 141 -8.99 -15.45 6.38
CA ILE A 141 -9.10 -16.88 6.71
C ILE A 141 -7.79 -17.38 7.34
N ALA A 142 -6.64 -17.09 6.74
CA ALA A 142 -5.34 -17.54 7.25
C ALA A 142 -5.06 -16.99 8.66
N GLN A 143 -5.27 -15.69 8.88
CA GLN A 143 -5.05 -15.08 10.20
C GLN A 143 -6.09 -15.53 11.24
N LEU A 144 -7.35 -15.71 10.84
CA LEU A 144 -8.39 -16.17 11.76
C LEU A 144 -8.19 -17.64 12.13
N LYS A 145 -7.77 -18.52 11.22
CA LYS A 145 -7.41 -19.91 11.56
C LYS A 145 -6.24 -19.98 12.54
N LEU A 146 -5.26 -19.09 12.39
CA LEU A 146 -4.12 -19.00 13.30
C LEU A 146 -4.55 -18.58 14.72
N ASN A 147 -5.47 -17.62 14.85
CA ASN A 147 -5.87 -17.05 16.15
C ASN A 147 -7.13 -17.68 16.76
N TYR A 148 -7.99 -18.28 15.94
CA TYR A 148 -9.28 -18.87 16.29
C TYR A 148 -9.48 -20.21 15.56
N PRO A 149 -8.68 -21.25 15.88
CA PRO A 149 -8.74 -22.55 15.21
C PRO A 149 -10.05 -23.32 15.48
N GLN A 150 -10.83 -22.91 16.49
CA GLN A 150 -12.09 -23.56 16.88
C GLN A 150 -13.26 -23.36 15.91
N PHE A 151 -13.13 -22.45 14.93
CA PHE A 151 -14.22 -22.07 14.03
C PHE A 151 -14.10 -22.70 12.65
N GLU A 152 -15.25 -22.86 11.99
CA GLU A 152 -15.31 -23.18 10.57
C GLU A 152 -15.34 -21.90 9.75
N TYR A 153 -14.68 -21.89 8.59
CA TYR A 153 -14.61 -20.73 7.71
C TYR A 153 -15.26 -21.02 6.38
N LYS A 154 -16.33 -20.28 6.05
CA LYS A 154 -17.13 -20.49 4.85
C LYS A 154 -17.13 -19.23 3.98
N ASN A 155 -17.07 -19.44 2.66
CA ASN A 155 -17.07 -18.35 1.69
C ASN A 155 -18.38 -17.56 1.71
N ILE A 156 -18.29 -16.24 1.87
CA ILE A 156 -19.43 -15.33 1.72
C ILE A 156 -19.11 -14.25 0.68
N ARG A 157 -19.85 -14.29 -0.44
CA ARG A 157 -19.66 -13.43 -1.62
C ARG A 157 -20.86 -12.50 -1.85
N GLY A 158 -20.62 -11.45 -2.61
CA GLY A 158 -21.58 -10.37 -2.90
C GLY A 158 -21.14 -9.04 -2.33
N ASN A 159 -21.90 -7.98 -2.64
CA ASN A 159 -21.74 -6.68 -1.97
C ASN A 159 -22.20 -6.77 -0.50
N MET A 160 -22.07 -5.68 0.26
CA MET A 160 -22.41 -5.67 1.69
C MET A 160 -23.88 -6.05 1.97
N ASN A 161 -24.82 -5.64 1.12
CA ASN A 161 -26.24 -6.00 1.23
C ASN A 161 -26.46 -7.50 1.06
N THR A 162 -25.94 -8.09 -0.01
CA THR A 162 -26.06 -9.53 -0.26
C THR A 162 -25.38 -10.36 0.85
N ARG A 163 -24.25 -9.89 1.38
CA ARG A 163 -23.59 -10.57 2.50
C ARG A 163 -24.42 -10.48 3.78
N TRP A 164 -25.02 -9.33 4.05
CA TRP A 164 -25.93 -9.15 5.17
C TRP A 164 -27.17 -10.06 5.06
N GLU A 165 -27.79 -10.14 3.89
CA GLU A 165 -28.92 -11.05 3.65
C GLU A 165 -28.54 -12.50 3.88
N LYS A 166 -27.34 -12.92 3.43
CA LYS A 166 -26.83 -14.27 3.68
C LYS A 166 -26.56 -14.53 5.16
N LEU A 167 -25.99 -13.56 5.86
CA LEU A 167 -25.80 -13.63 7.31
C LEU A 167 -27.14 -13.62 8.06
N ASN A 168 -28.20 -13.04 7.50
CA ASN A 168 -29.53 -13.02 8.08
C ASN A 168 -30.44 -14.18 7.61
N ASN A 169 -29.90 -15.13 6.83
CA ASN A 169 -30.58 -16.36 6.49
C ASN A 169 -30.01 -17.53 7.30
N ARG A 170 -30.75 -17.97 8.32
CA ARG A 170 -30.35 -19.05 9.23
C ARG A 170 -30.09 -20.38 8.51
N GLU A 171 -30.78 -20.64 7.41
CA GLU A 171 -30.61 -21.88 6.63
C GLU A 171 -29.23 -21.96 5.95
N LEU A 172 -28.58 -20.81 5.70
CA LEU A 172 -27.23 -20.78 5.14
C LEU A 172 -26.13 -21.08 6.17
N GLY A 173 -26.48 -21.05 7.47
CA GLY A 173 -25.64 -21.47 8.58
C GLY A 173 -24.39 -20.60 8.77
N TYR A 174 -24.51 -19.27 8.72
CA TYR A 174 -23.43 -18.37 9.12
C TYR A 174 -23.68 -17.82 10.53
N ASP A 175 -22.74 -17.99 11.44
CA ASP A 175 -22.87 -17.48 12.81
C ASP A 175 -22.32 -16.06 12.97
N ALA A 176 -21.34 -15.71 12.13
CA ALA A 176 -20.83 -14.35 11.98
C ALA A 176 -20.27 -14.14 10.57
N MET A 177 -20.02 -12.88 10.18
CA MET A 177 -19.19 -12.54 9.04
C MET A 177 -18.14 -11.52 9.42
N ILE A 178 -17.06 -11.46 8.64
CA ILE A 178 -16.01 -10.45 8.80
C ILE A 178 -16.12 -9.39 7.69
N ALA A 179 -16.15 -8.12 8.09
CA ALA A 179 -16.21 -6.96 7.19
C ALA A 179 -15.14 -5.93 7.57
N ALA A 180 -14.87 -4.95 6.68
CA ALA A 180 -13.98 -3.84 7.03
C ALA A 180 -14.80 -2.81 7.82
N VAL A 181 -14.25 -2.27 8.93
CA VAL A 181 -14.93 -1.24 9.73
C VAL A 181 -15.33 -0.05 8.85
N ALA A 182 -14.40 0.45 8.03
CA ALA A 182 -14.66 1.54 7.09
C ALA A 182 -15.86 1.32 6.16
N GLY A 183 -16.09 0.08 5.70
CA GLY A 183 -17.24 -0.25 4.85
C GLY A 183 -18.56 -0.16 5.60
N LEU A 184 -18.60 -0.65 6.84
CA LEU A 184 -19.77 -0.56 7.72
C LEU A 184 -20.06 0.89 8.12
N GLN A 185 -19.03 1.68 8.46
CA GLN A 185 -19.17 3.09 8.80
C GLN A 185 -19.77 3.91 7.64
N ARG A 186 -19.25 3.75 6.43
CA ARG A 186 -19.74 4.46 5.23
C ARG A 186 -21.20 4.14 4.93
N LEU A 187 -21.61 2.89 5.12
CA LEU A 187 -23.01 2.46 4.97
C LEU A 187 -23.91 2.81 6.17
N LYS A 188 -23.38 3.48 7.21
CA LYS A 188 -24.08 3.78 8.46
C LYS A 188 -24.57 2.53 9.20
N TRP A 189 -23.78 1.44 9.13
CA TRP A 189 -24.05 0.14 9.76
C TRP A 189 -23.20 -0.10 11.01
N THR A 190 -22.77 0.96 11.70
CA THR A 190 -21.95 0.85 12.92
C THR A 190 -22.64 0.08 14.03
N ASN A 191 -23.98 0.15 14.11
CA ASN A 191 -24.80 -0.62 15.04
C ASN A 191 -24.77 -2.14 14.81
N ARG A 192 -24.21 -2.61 13.68
CA ARG A 192 -24.05 -4.03 13.36
C ARG A 192 -22.67 -4.57 13.75
N ILE A 193 -21.74 -3.70 14.15
CA ILE A 193 -20.41 -4.12 14.61
C ILE A 193 -20.56 -4.73 16.00
N SER A 194 -20.28 -6.03 16.12
CA SER A 194 -20.23 -6.72 17.40
C SER A 194 -18.89 -6.50 18.08
N GLU A 195 -17.80 -6.65 17.31
CA GLU A 195 -16.43 -6.50 17.78
C GLU A 195 -15.56 -5.89 16.67
N ILE A 196 -14.62 -5.02 17.04
CA ILE A 196 -13.52 -4.61 16.16
C ILE A 196 -12.30 -5.47 16.51
N ILE A 197 -11.72 -6.14 15.51
CA ILE A 197 -10.57 -7.02 15.71
C ILE A 197 -9.31 -6.17 15.69
N GLU A 198 -8.53 -6.25 16.77
CA GLU A 198 -7.31 -5.48 16.92
C GLU A 198 -6.14 -6.06 16.08
N PRO A 199 -5.18 -5.22 15.64
CA PRO A 199 -4.07 -5.64 14.76
C PRO A 199 -3.08 -6.64 15.37
N ASP A 200 -3.07 -6.83 16.69
CA ASP A 200 -2.32 -7.89 17.34
C ASP A 200 -2.84 -9.29 16.93
N ARG A 201 -4.15 -9.40 16.70
CA ARG A 201 -4.84 -10.62 16.25
C ARG A 201 -4.94 -10.69 14.73
N VAL A 202 -5.47 -9.65 14.07
CA VAL A 202 -5.67 -9.65 12.61
C VAL A 202 -5.18 -8.34 12.01
N LEU A 203 -4.07 -8.40 11.29
CA LEU A 203 -3.58 -7.30 10.47
C LEU A 203 -4.51 -7.06 9.27
N TYR A 204 -4.64 -5.81 8.86
CA TYR A 204 -5.57 -5.40 7.80
C TYR A 204 -4.95 -5.49 6.40
N ALA A 205 -5.81 -5.40 5.38
CA ALA A 205 -5.34 -5.37 3.99
C ALA A 205 -4.66 -4.04 3.65
N ILE A 206 -3.68 -4.07 2.75
CA ILE A 206 -3.04 -2.89 2.16
C ILE A 206 -4.10 -1.92 1.65
N GLY A 207 -4.00 -0.65 2.04
CA GLY A 207 -4.95 0.41 1.66
C GLY A 207 -6.35 0.24 2.23
N GLN A 208 -6.63 -0.71 3.13
CA GLN A 208 -7.95 -0.85 3.76
C GLN A 208 -8.28 0.44 4.53
N GLY A 209 -9.51 0.93 4.38
CA GLY A 209 -9.96 2.18 5.00
C GLY A 209 -9.71 3.43 4.14
N ALA A 210 -8.68 3.45 3.29
CA ALA A 210 -8.40 4.58 2.41
C ALA A 210 -9.28 4.59 1.15
N LEU A 211 -9.58 5.78 0.63
CA LEU A 211 -10.09 5.97 -0.73
C LEU A 211 -8.94 6.47 -1.62
N GLY A 212 -8.76 5.82 -2.77
CA GLY A 212 -7.83 6.27 -3.80
C GLY A 212 -8.62 6.78 -5.00
N ILE A 213 -8.19 7.90 -5.57
CA ILE A 213 -8.80 8.48 -6.78
C ILE A 213 -7.87 8.22 -7.96
N GLU A 214 -8.32 7.41 -8.93
CA GLU A 214 -7.58 7.11 -10.15
C GLU A 214 -7.94 8.11 -11.26
N CYS A 215 -6.94 8.59 -11.99
CA CYS A 215 -7.12 9.46 -13.16
C CYS A 215 -5.99 9.25 -14.17
N ARG A 216 -6.05 9.95 -15.31
CA ARG A 216 -5.01 9.88 -16.33
C ARG A 216 -3.77 10.68 -15.92
N HIS A 217 -2.59 10.11 -16.13
CA HIS A 217 -1.29 10.73 -15.84
C HIS A 217 -1.11 12.11 -16.50
N ASN A 218 -1.58 12.27 -17.73
CA ASN A 218 -1.42 13.49 -18.52
C ASN A 218 -2.54 14.52 -18.29
N ASP A 219 -3.55 14.21 -17.47
CA ASP A 219 -4.63 15.14 -17.12
C ASP A 219 -4.23 15.98 -15.90
N THR A 220 -3.29 16.91 -16.12
CA THR A 220 -2.74 17.78 -15.07
C THR A 220 -3.80 18.66 -14.41
N ASP A 221 -4.88 18.97 -15.11
CA ASP A 221 -6.03 19.70 -14.59
C ASP A 221 -6.78 18.89 -13.53
N THR A 222 -7.13 17.63 -13.83
CA THR A 222 -7.71 16.69 -12.86
C THR A 222 -6.78 16.46 -11.68
N ILE A 223 -5.49 16.19 -11.93
CA ILE A 223 -4.52 15.91 -10.86
C ILE A 223 -4.42 17.11 -9.91
N ARG A 224 -4.34 18.34 -10.44
CA ARG A 224 -4.31 19.55 -9.63
C ARG A 224 -5.58 19.71 -8.78
N MET A 225 -6.75 19.50 -9.38
CA MET A 225 -8.04 19.57 -8.66
C MET A 225 -8.14 18.51 -7.56
N LEU A 226 -7.67 17.29 -7.80
CA LEU A 226 -7.71 16.21 -6.82
C LEU A 226 -6.69 16.39 -5.68
N SER A 227 -5.56 17.06 -5.94
CA SER A 227 -4.45 17.17 -4.99
C SER A 227 -4.81 17.78 -3.64
N VAL A 228 -5.86 18.61 -3.58
CA VAL A 228 -6.36 19.22 -2.32
C VAL A 228 -6.98 18.20 -1.37
N LEU A 229 -7.32 17.01 -1.86
CA LEU A 229 -7.87 15.92 -1.06
C LEU A 229 -6.80 15.00 -0.46
N ASN A 230 -5.53 15.18 -0.81
CA ASN A 230 -4.46 14.36 -0.24
C ASN A 230 -4.38 14.57 1.26
N HIS A 231 -4.49 13.48 2.00
CA HIS A 231 -4.21 13.46 3.43
C HIS A 231 -2.84 12.83 3.66
N GLU A 232 -1.84 13.67 3.94
CA GLU A 232 -0.44 13.27 4.00
C GLU A 232 -0.19 12.02 4.88
N PRO A 233 -0.67 11.94 6.14
CA PRO A 233 -0.44 10.75 6.94
C PRO A 233 -0.98 9.46 6.30
N THR A 234 -2.11 9.54 5.61
CA THR A 234 -2.67 8.38 4.91
C THR A 234 -1.88 8.05 3.64
N VAL A 235 -1.45 9.05 2.88
CA VAL A 235 -0.60 8.84 1.70
C VAL A 235 0.70 8.13 2.10
N VAL A 236 1.40 8.62 3.12
CA VAL A 236 2.66 8.03 3.63
C VAL A 236 2.47 6.56 4.00
N CYS A 237 1.46 6.26 4.83
CA CYS A 237 1.13 4.88 5.18
C CYS A 237 0.83 4.02 3.95
N CYS A 238 -0.02 4.51 3.04
CA CYS A 238 -0.43 3.74 1.86
C CYS A 238 0.73 3.52 0.87
N VAL A 239 1.64 4.46 0.72
CA VAL A 239 2.85 4.29 -0.11
C VAL A 239 3.71 3.15 0.43
N ALA A 240 3.97 3.13 1.74
CA ALA A 240 4.71 2.03 2.36
C ALA A 240 4.01 0.67 2.21
N GLU A 241 2.70 0.61 2.47
CA GLU A 241 1.94 -0.63 2.33
C GLU A 241 1.93 -1.16 0.88
N ARG A 242 1.76 -0.26 -0.10
CA ARG A 242 1.75 -0.62 -1.52
C ARG A 242 3.13 -1.04 -2.00
N ALA A 243 4.20 -0.39 -1.53
CA ALA A 243 5.58 -0.78 -1.81
C ALA A 243 5.92 -2.18 -1.27
N PHE A 244 5.48 -2.47 -0.04
CA PHE A 244 5.57 -3.81 0.55
C PHE A 244 4.90 -4.87 -0.35
N LEU A 245 3.63 -4.64 -0.73
CA LEU A 245 2.88 -5.58 -1.57
C LEU A 245 3.53 -5.77 -2.96
N LYS A 246 3.97 -4.67 -3.57
CA LYS A 246 4.67 -4.69 -4.86
C LYS A 246 5.96 -5.51 -4.80
N ARG A 247 6.74 -5.36 -3.72
CA ARG A 247 8.03 -6.05 -3.57
C ARG A 247 7.89 -7.54 -3.27
N ILE A 248 6.89 -7.93 -2.47
CA ILE A 248 6.56 -9.35 -2.23
C ILE A 248 6.04 -10.05 -3.49
N GLY A 249 5.54 -9.31 -4.48
CA GLY A 249 4.91 -9.89 -5.66
C GLY A 249 3.50 -10.44 -5.35
N GLY A 250 2.85 -9.91 -4.32
CA GLY A 250 1.54 -10.36 -3.87
C GLY A 250 0.39 -9.77 -4.70
N GLY A 251 -0.56 -10.62 -5.12
CA GLY A 251 -1.91 -10.23 -5.54
C GLY A 251 -2.92 -10.34 -4.38
N CYS A 252 -4.20 -10.03 -4.60
CA CYS A 252 -5.25 -10.15 -3.57
C CYS A 252 -5.51 -11.60 -3.14
N SER A 253 -5.05 -12.58 -3.93
CA SER A 253 -5.15 -14.02 -3.65
C SER A 253 -4.14 -14.51 -2.59
N ILE A 254 -3.00 -13.84 -2.44
CA ILE A 254 -1.94 -14.24 -1.49
C ILE A 254 -2.28 -13.70 -0.10
N PRO A 255 -2.34 -14.53 0.97
CA PRO A 255 -2.58 -14.07 2.33
C PRO A 255 -1.42 -13.19 2.83
N ASN A 256 -1.59 -11.88 2.70
CA ASN A 256 -0.67 -10.89 3.23
C ASN A 256 -1.45 -9.76 3.91
N ALA A 257 -0.84 -9.13 4.91
CA ALA A 257 -1.47 -8.08 5.68
C ALA A 257 -0.43 -7.14 6.28
N VAL A 258 -0.89 -5.96 6.67
CA VAL A 258 -0.07 -4.88 7.21
C VAL A 258 -0.78 -4.18 8.38
N CYS A 259 0.00 -3.50 9.20
CA CYS A 259 -0.47 -2.41 10.05
C CYS A 259 0.56 -1.28 10.04
N THR A 260 0.15 -0.09 9.66
CA THR A 260 0.97 1.12 9.67
C THR A 260 0.50 2.12 10.71
N VAL A 261 1.48 2.81 11.31
CA VAL A 261 1.25 3.98 12.18
C VAL A 261 2.29 5.02 11.80
N TYR A 262 1.83 6.24 11.51
CA TYR A 262 2.69 7.38 11.19
C TYR A 262 2.30 8.57 12.06
N ASN A 263 3.28 9.17 12.73
CA ASN A 263 3.09 10.31 13.65
C ASN A 263 3.69 11.62 13.08
N GLU A 264 3.62 11.82 11.77
CA GLU A 264 4.19 12.97 11.02
C GLU A 264 5.73 13.02 10.98
N LYS A 265 6.39 12.08 11.66
CA LYS A 265 7.84 11.97 11.67
C LYS A 265 8.31 10.55 11.48
N GLU A 266 7.79 9.63 12.27
CA GLU A 266 8.19 8.23 12.33
C GLU A 266 7.10 7.34 11.75
N LEU A 267 7.51 6.46 10.85
CA LEU A 267 6.66 5.41 10.31
C LEU A 267 7.02 4.07 10.95
N LYS A 268 5.99 3.37 11.42
CA LYS A 268 6.04 1.96 11.78
C LYS A 268 5.19 1.17 10.81
N ILE A 269 5.71 0.03 10.35
CA ILE A 269 4.97 -0.94 9.53
C ILE A 269 5.21 -2.35 10.07
N ASP A 270 4.15 -3.00 10.52
CA ASP A 270 4.07 -4.44 10.76
C ASP A 270 3.57 -5.13 9.50
N GLY A 271 4.16 -6.27 9.11
CA GLY A 271 3.72 -7.05 7.96
C GLY A 271 3.74 -8.55 8.23
N VAL A 272 2.85 -9.27 7.56
CA VAL A 272 2.78 -10.72 7.60
C VAL A 272 2.48 -11.29 6.23
N LEU A 273 3.07 -12.44 5.93
CA LEU A 273 2.73 -13.32 4.81
C LEU A 273 2.46 -14.72 5.34
N LEU A 274 1.34 -15.32 4.95
CA LEU A 274 0.89 -16.64 5.41
C LEU A 274 0.57 -17.55 4.23
N ASN A 275 0.65 -18.87 4.45
CA ASN A 275 0.02 -19.83 3.54
C ASN A 275 -1.52 -19.79 3.69
N LEU A 276 -2.23 -20.47 2.77
CA LEU A 276 -3.69 -20.36 2.64
C LEU A 276 -4.48 -20.78 3.89
N ASP A 277 -3.94 -21.67 4.72
CA ASP A 277 -4.56 -22.16 5.95
C ASP A 277 -4.00 -21.51 7.22
N GLY A 278 -2.96 -20.67 7.12
CA GLY A 278 -2.35 -19.97 8.24
C GLY A 278 -1.37 -20.79 9.08
N SER A 279 -1.13 -22.06 8.74
CA SER A 279 -0.20 -22.95 9.48
C SER A 279 1.27 -22.55 9.34
N ARG A 280 1.63 -21.86 8.26
CA ARG A 280 2.97 -21.29 8.04
C ARG A 280 2.85 -19.80 7.78
N PHE A 281 3.70 -19.02 8.44
CA PHE A 281 3.77 -17.58 8.22
C PHE A 281 5.15 -17.01 8.52
N VAL A 282 5.42 -15.85 7.95
CA VAL A 282 6.51 -14.96 8.36
C VAL A 282 5.91 -13.61 8.71
N LYS A 283 6.26 -13.08 9.89
CA LYS A 283 5.76 -11.81 10.41
C LYS A 283 6.93 -11.02 10.98
N ASP A 284 7.01 -9.75 10.64
CA ASP A 284 8.03 -8.86 11.17
C ASP A 284 7.58 -7.40 11.07
N ARG A 285 8.41 -6.48 11.55
CA ARG A 285 8.20 -5.05 11.51
C ARG A 285 9.45 -4.27 11.14
N VAL A 286 9.19 -3.05 10.69
CA VAL A 286 10.14 -1.95 10.57
C VAL A 286 9.60 -0.78 11.39
N GLU A 287 10.42 -0.18 12.24
CA GLU A 287 10.02 0.85 13.20
C GLU A 287 11.08 1.94 13.36
N ASN A 288 10.70 3.06 14.00
CA ASN A 288 11.56 4.21 14.35
C ASN A 288 12.28 4.85 13.15
N LEU A 289 11.63 4.85 11.98
CA LEU A 289 12.18 5.49 10.78
C LEU A 289 11.69 6.93 10.69
N ASP A 290 12.55 7.85 11.13
CA ASP A 290 12.38 9.29 10.92
C ASP A 290 12.44 9.60 9.42
N LEU A 291 11.26 9.77 8.81
CA LEU A 291 11.12 9.98 7.37
C LEU A 291 11.62 11.34 6.91
N THR A 292 11.96 12.25 7.83
CA THR A 292 12.51 13.58 7.49
C THR A 292 14.01 13.55 7.18
N LYS A 293 14.69 12.44 7.51
CA LYS A 293 16.13 12.28 7.30
C LYS A 293 16.43 11.41 6.08
N PRO A 294 17.53 11.66 5.35
CA PRO A 294 17.96 10.75 4.29
C PRO A 294 18.23 9.35 4.86
N MET A 295 17.60 8.33 4.29
CA MET A 295 17.91 6.93 4.61
C MET A 295 19.11 6.45 3.79
N VAL A 296 20.15 5.94 4.47
CA VAL A 296 21.29 5.27 3.81
C VAL A 296 21.08 3.76 3.87
N ILE A 297 21.10 3.11 2.70
CA ILE A 297 20.98 1.66 2.57
C ILE A 297 22.40 1.07 2.65
N THR A 298 22.70 0.28 3.68
CA THR A 298 23.92 -0.53 3.70
C THR A 298 23.70 -1.83 2.91
N LYS A 299 24.74 -2.30 2.19
CA LYS A 299 24.75 -3.62 1.53
C LYS A 299 24.67 -4.71 2.60
N GLY A 300 23.44 -5.14 2.92
CA GLY A 300 23.18 -6.13 3.97
C GLY A 300 21.75 -6.09 4.52
N GLY A 301 20.97 -5.03 4.23
CA GLY A 301 19.57 -4.93 4.69
C GLY A 301 19.42 -4.46 6.14
N SER A 302 20.51 -4.17 6.83
CA SER A 302 20.52 -3.52 8.15
C SER A 302 20.62 -2.00 7.99
N SER A 303 19.53 -1.29 8.30
CA SER A 303 19.51 0.17 8.34
C SER A 303 20.37 0.69 9.49
N LEU A 304 21.38 1.52 9.19
CA LEU A 304 22.12 2.32 10.15
C LEU A 304 21.86 3.80 9.84
N PHE A 305 21.42 4.56 10.84
CA PHE A 305 21.35 6.01 10.74
C PHE A 305 22.77 6.58 10.77
N VAL A 306 23.01 7.64 9.99
CA VAL A 306 24.13 8.54 10.28
C VAL A 306 23.74 9.32 11.54
N SER A 307 24.32 8.97 12.69
CA SER A 307 24.28 9.85 13.85
C SER A 307 25.11 11.08 13.53
N SER A 308 24.49 12.26 13.55
CA SER A 308 25.18 13.54 13.47
C SER A 308 25.79 13.89 14.82
N THR A 309 26.72 13.06 15.28
CA THR A 309 27.72 13.37 16.30
C THR A 309 28.85 12.38 16.07
N ASP A 310 29.93 12.85 15.47
CA ASP A 310 31.32 12.49 15.79
C ASP A 310 32.21 13.24 14.79
N ASN A 311 32.40 14.54 15.08
CA ASN A 311 33.61 15.24 14.68
C ASN A 311 34.73 14.68 15.56
N ASP A 312 35.47 13.69 15.07
CA ASP A 312 36.82 13.44 15.56
C ASP A 312 37.76 13.21 14.38
N PHE A 313 38.46 14.30 14.08
CA PHE A 313 39.76 14.31 13.45
C PHE A 313 40.67 13.27 14.12
N LEU A 314 41.17 12.30 13.38
CA LEU A 314 42.50 11.73 13.62
C LEU A 314 43.19 11.51 12.28
N SER A 315 44.10 12.45 12.01
CA SER A 315 45.24 12.32 11.11
C SER A 315 45.99 11.01 11.42
N LEU A 316 46.11 10.14 10.42
CA LEU A 316 47.14 9.10 10.41
C LEU A 316 48.37 9.71 9.74
N ASP A 317 49.26 10.24 10.57
CA ASP A 317 50.63 10.54 10.19
C ASP A 317 51.38 9.24 9.88
N ASP A 318 52.09 9.29 8.75
CA ASP A 318 53.13 8.35 8.32
C ASP A 318 54.21 8.27 9.40
N ASP A 319 54.47 7.08 9.95
CA ASP A 319 55.76 6.76 10.57
C ASP A 319 55.90 5.23 10.79
N THR A 320 56.47 4.56 9.80
CA THR A 320 57.07 3.22 9.95
C THR A 320 58.52 3.32 10.45
N PRO A 321 58.93 2.61 11.52
CA PRO A 321 60.34 2.44 11.84
C PRO A 321 60.92 1.20 11.12
N PRO A 322 62.21 1.19 10.72
CA PRO A 322 62.80 0.09 9.94
C PRO A 322 63.65 -0.84 10.83
N ILE A 323 63.48 -2.17 10.75
CA ILE A 323 64.53 -3.13 11.11
C ILE A 323 64.48 -4.39 10.21
N ASP A 324 65.43 -4.43 9.29
CA ASP A 324 66.43 -5.46 8.94
C ASP A 324 66.21 -6.97 9.22
N GLY A 325 66.73 -7.82 8.31
CA GLY A 325 67.15 -9.19 8.63
C GLY A 325 66.64 -10.37 7.78
N SER A 326 67.29 -10.60 6.63
CA SER A 326 67.67 -11.91 6.05
C SER A 326 66.70 -13.12 6.03
N SER A 327 66.30 -13.55 4.83
CA SER A 327 66.67 -14.83 4.19
C SER A 327 65.66 -15.27 3.11
N ASN A 328 66.17 -15.49 1.90
CA ASN A 328 65.55 -16.19 0.77
C ASN A 328 66.10 -17.65 0.78
N PRO A 329 65.72 -18.60 -0.11
CA PRO A 329 64.71 -18.57 -1.18
C PRO A 329 63.87 -19.88 -1.31
N MET A 330 62.85 -19.90 -2.18
CA MET A 330 62.74 -20.87 -3.30
C MET A 330 61.36 -20.83 -3.99
N ASN A 331 61.42 -20.74 -5.33
CA ASN A 331 60.58 -21.36 -6.38
C ASN A 331 59.04 -21.32 -6.27
N SER A 332 58.25 -21.07 -7.32
CA SER A 332 58.50 -20.87 -8.75
C SER A 332 57.16 -20.53 -9.44
N ASN A 333 57.21 -19.61 -10.40
CA ASN A 333 56.42 -19.49 -11.65
C ASN A 333 54.88 -19.44 -11.59
N GLN A 334 54.29 -18.26 -11.90
CA GLN A 334 53.74 -17.83 -13.22
C GLN A 334 52.33 -18.40 -13.48
N SER A 335 51.30 -17.69 -13.96
CA SER A 335 51.18 -16.36 -14.59
C SER A 335 49.68 -16.00 -14.83
N HIS A 336 49.42 -14.70 -15.05
CA HIS A 336 48.26 -14.06 -15.74
C HIS A 336 46.86 -14.10 -15.10
N ASN A 337 46.03 -13.05 -15.05
CA ASN A 337 46.01 -11.61 -15.42
C ASN A 337 44.81 -11.01 -14.62
N LYS A 338 44.99 -10.07 -13.70
CA LYS A 338 44.73 -8.61 -13.80
C LYS A 338 43.90 -8.09 -15.00
N SER A 339 42.75 -7.50 -14.67
CA SER A 339 42.13 -6.21 -15.10
C SER A 339 40.59 -6.37 -14.92
N ASP A 340 39.74 -5.49 -14.40
CA ASP A 340 39.74 -4.06 -14.14
C ASP A 340 38.72 -3.75 -13.03
N ILE A 341 39.10 -2.91 -12.05
CA ILE A 341 38.18 -2.20 -11.16
C ILE A 341 38.37 -0.73 -11.50
N ASP A 342 37.37 -0.10 -12.10
CA ASP A 342 37.22 1.36 -12.09
C ASP A 342 35.77 1.76 -12.41
N SER A 343 35.09 2.36 -11.43
CA SER A 343 34.23 3.56 -11.57
C SER A 343 33.25 3.69 -10.39
N ILE A 344 33.70 4.33 -9.30
CA ILE A 344 32.82 4.99 -8.33
C ILE A 344 32.85 6.49 -8.67
N ARG A 345 31.72 7.07 -9.05
CA ARG A 345 31.56 8.53 -9.16
C ARG A 345 31.03 9.06 -7.83
N ILE A 346 31.89 9.76 -7.07
CA ILE A 346 31.51 10.56 -5.91
C ILE A 346 31.22 11.97 -6.40
N PHE A 347 30.00 12.47 -6.15
CA PHE A 347 29.68 13.90 -6.34
C PHE A 347 29.97 14.62 -5.03
N ASN A 348 30.89 15.59 -5.07
CA ASN A 348 31.33 16.39 -3.93
C ASN A 348 30.65 17.77 -4.01
N PRO A 349 29.84 18.20 -3.03
CA PRO A 349 29.34 19.56 -2.97
C PRO A 349 30.20 20.37 -2.00
N SER A 350 31.15 21.13 -2.54
CA SER A 350 31.89 22.13 -1.75
C SER A 350 32.07 23.41 -2.56
N SER A 351 31.17 24.37 -2.34
CA SER A 351 31.49 25.80 -2.46
C SER A 351 30.44 26.65 -1.74
N SER A 352 30.81 27.08 -0.53
CA SER A 352 30.23 28.22 0.16
C SER A 352 30.56 29.52 -0.59
N ILE A 353 29.58 30.39 -0.82
CA ILE A 353 29.78 31.78 -1.27
C ILE A 353 28.93 32.72 -0.38
N PRO A 354 29.43 33.91 0.01
CA PRO A 354 28.93 34.69 1.14
C PRO A 354 27.77 35.64 0.77
N LEU A 355 27.06 36.09 1.82
CA LEU A 355 26.09 37.18 1.77
C LEU A 355 26.73 38.51 1.31
N SER A 356 26.27 39.03 0.17
CA SER A 356 26.23 40.48 -0.07
C SER A 356 25.02 40.84 -0.94
N VAL A 357 24.35 41.93 -0.56
CA VAL A 357 23.17 42.47 -1.23
C VAL A 357 23.63 43.42 -2.33
N THR A 358 23.25 43.13 -3.58
CA THR A 358 23.03 44.14 -4.62
C THR A 358 22.04 43.63 -5.65
N SER A 359 21.09 44.49 -5.98
CA SER A 359 20.03 44.34 -6.96
C SER A 359 20.57 44.17 -8.39
N THR A 360 20.19 43.09 -9.07
CA THR A 360 19.94 43.08 -10.53
C THR A 360 19.25 41.77 -10.94
N GLU A 361 18.31 41.93 -11.87
CA GLU A 361 17.47 40.94 -12.55
C GLU A 361 18.11 39.56 -12.71
N THR A 362 17.40 38.51 -12.27
CA THR A 362 17.75 37.13 -12.60
C THR A 362 16.48 36.37 -12.96
N THR A 363 16.43 36.01 -14.23
CA THR A 363 15.52 35.06 -14.87
C THR A 363 15.34 33.81 -13.99
N THR A 364 14.15 33.66 -13.42
CA THR A 364 13.71 32.45 -12.75
C THR A 364 13.50 31.35 -13.78
N THR A 365 14.42 30.40 -13.84
CA THR A 365 14.22 29.12 -14.52
C THR A 365 13.08 28.37 -13.83
N GLU A 366 11.91 28.35 -14.48
CA GLU A 366 10.71 27.63 -14.07
C GLU A 366 10.93 26.11 -14.19
N VAL A 367 10.84 25.38 -13.07
CA VAL A 367 10.86 23.91 -13.03
C VAL A 367 9.41 23.41 -12.98
N ALA A 368 8.95 22.73 -14.03
CA ALA A 368 7.68 22.01 -14.00
C ALA A 368 7.71 20.95 -12.88
N PRO A 369 6.62 20.72 -12.12
CA PRO A 369 6.63 19.69 -11.08
C PRO A 369 6.95 18.36 -11.75
N LEU A 370 8.07 17.75 -11.36
CA LEU A 370 8.38 16.39 -11.74
C LEU A 370 7.26 15.53 -11.12
N LEU A 371 6.36 14.98 -11.93
CA LEU A 371 5.44 13.94 -11.47
C LEU A 371 6.27 12.69 -11.15
N ARG A 372 6.89 12.64 -9.97
CA ARG A 372 7.42 11.41 -9.40
C ARG A 372 6.26 10.59 -8.86
N HIS A 373 6.24 9.32 -9.25
CA HIS A 373 5.23 8.36 -8.80
C HIS A 373 5.81 7.50 -7.70
N TYR A 374 5.26 7.64 -6.49
CA TYR A 374 5.61 6.79 -5.35
C TYR A 374 4.54 5.72 -5.23
N ALA A 375 4.87 4.48 -5.59
CA ALA A 375 3.89 3.39 -5.73
C ALA A 375 2.61 3.77 -6.52
N HIS A 376 2.78 4.56 -7.59
CA HIS A 376 1.73 5.12 -8.48
C HIS A 376 0.88 6.27 -7.91
N VAL A 377 1.23 6.82 -6.74
CA VAL A 377 0.57 7.99 -6.16
C VAL A 377 1.23 9.27 -6.67
N CYS A 378 0.42 10.23 -7.10
CA CYS A 378 0.85 11.59 -7.39
C CYS A 378 1.08 12.32 -6.05
N GLY A 379 2.36 12.48 -5.65
CA GLY A 379 2.76 13.14 -4.41
C GLY A 379 2.62 14.67 -4.41
N VAL A 380 1.65 15.22 -5.13
CA VAL A 380 1.47 16.67 -5.24
C VAL A 380 1.25 17.24 -3.84
N ASN A 381 2.11 18.18 -3.45
CA ASN A 381 2.14 18.87 -2.14
C ASN A 381 2.58 18.03 -0.93
N ILE A 382 3.23 16.88 -1.13
CA ILE A 382 3.85 16.11 -0.04
C ILE A 382 5.37 16.09 -0.27
N ASN A 383 6.14 16.15 0.82
CA ASN A 383 7.60 16.13 0.76
C ASN A 383 8.11 14.83 0.10
N GLU A 384 8.85 14.95 -1.01
CA GLU A 384 9.39 13.83 -1.78
C GLU A 384 10.25 12.89 -0.94
N THR A 385 11.09 13.43 -0.04
CA THR A 385 11.94 12.62 0.85
C THR A 385 11.11 11.75 1.78
N ILE A 386 9.99 12.26 2.29
CA ILE A 386 9.09 11.47 3.14
C ILE A 386 8.48 10.30 2.34
N LEU A 387 8.06 10.55 1.10
CA LEU A 387 7.45 9.53 0.24
C LEU A 387 8.48 8.48 -0.22
N GLU A 388 9.70 8.90 -0.56
CA GLU A 388 10.83 8.02 -0.88
C GLU A 388 11.16 7.10 0.31
N ASN A 389 11.26 7.67 1.50
CA ASN A 389 11.53 6.91 2.71
C ASN A 389 10.38 5.97 3.05
N ALA A 390 9.12 6.37 2.88
CA ALA A 390 7.96 5.50 3.07
C ALA A 390 7.97 4.30 2.12
N GLU A 391 8.26 4.51 0.83
CA GLU A 391 8.41 3.43 -0.15
C GLU A 391 9.56 2.47 0.23
N LEU A 392 10.67 3.01 0.72
CA LEU A 392 11.79 2.21 1.22
C LEU A 392 11.42 1.40 2.47
N CYS A 393 10.64 1.95 3.40
CA CYS A 393 10.16 1.24 4.59
C CYS A 393 9.40 -0.03 4.20
N GLY A 394 8.43 0.12 3.28
CA GLY A 394 7.64 -1.01 2.77
C GLY A 394 8.49 -2.05 2.04
N THR A 395 9.42 -1.58 1.20
CA THR A 395 10.34 -2.43 0.46
C THR A 395 11.27 -3.22 1.39
N ASN A 396 11.78 -2.59 2.45
CA ASN A 396 12.66 -3.22 3.43
C ASN A 396 11.93 -4.30 4.22
N LEU A 397 10.70 -4.03 4.66
CA LEU A 397 9.88 -5.04 5.33
C LEU A 397 9.66 -6.26 4.42
N ALA A 398 9.37 -6.04 3.14
CA ALA A 398 9.23 -7.13 2.17
C ALA A 398 10.53 -7.94 2.03
N VAL A 399 11.69 -7.28 1.89
CA VAL A 399 13.00 -7.98 1.82
C VAL A 399 13.26 -8.79 3.08
N LYS A 400 12.96 -8.23 4.26
CA LYS A 400 13.09 -8.91 5.56
C LYS A 400 12.25 -10.18 5.60
N LEU A 401 10.98 -10.12 5.19
CA LEU A 401 10.13 -11.31 5.11
C LEU A 401 10.64 -12.35 4.11
N MET A 402 11.18 -11.91 2.95
CA MET A 402 11.79 -12.84 1.98
C MET A 402 13.01 -13.56 2.57
N GLN A 403 13.87 -12.86 3.32
CA GLN A 403 14.99 -13.47 4.03
C GLN A 403 14.56 -14.46 5.13
N MET A 404 13.35 -14.30 5.66
CA MET A 404 12.76 -15.21 6.66
C MET A 404 12.05 -16.41 6.04
N GLY A 405 12.05 -16.57 4.71
CA GLY A 405 11.43 -17.70 4.02
C GLY A 405 10.04 -17.45 3.43
N ALA A 406 9.66 -16.18 3.17
CA ALA A 406 8.41 -15.87 2.47
C ALA A 406 8.33 -16.49 1.06
N ASP A 407 9.47 -16.63 0.39
CA ASP A 407 9.62 -17.26 -0.93
C ASP A 407 9.09 -18.70 -0.95
N SER A 408 9.47 -19.51 0.03
CA SER A 408 8.97 -20.89 0.18
C SER A 408 7.45 -20.95 0.39
N ILE A 409 6.88 -19.97 1.11
CA ILE A 409 5.43 -19.90 1.31
C ILE A 409 4.73 -19.49 0.00
N LEU A 410 5.30 -18.54 -0.75
CA LEU A 410 4.79 -18.11 -2.04
C LEU A 410 4.79 -19.24 -3.07
N GLU A 411 5.87 -20.03 -3.13
CA GLU A 411 5.96 -21.20 -4.00
C GLU A 411 4.90 -22.25 -3.65
N GLU A 412 4.67 -22.53 -2.36
CA GLU A 412 3.60 -23.44 -1.90
C GLU A 412 2.22 -22.97 -2.39
N ILE A 413 1.93 -21.68 -2.27
CA ILE A 413 0.67 -21.10 -2.73
C ILE A 413 0.51 -21.27 -4.24
N GLN A 414 1.55 -20.96 -5.02
CA GLN A 414 1.52 -21.07 -6.49
C GLN A 414 1.29 -22.51 -6.95
N GLN A 415 1.93 -23.49 -6.30
CA GLN A 415 1.72 -24.91 -6.58
C GLN A 415 0.25 -25.29 -6.33
N ARG A 416 -0.31 -24.94 -5.16
CA ARG A 416 -1.72 -25.25 -4.84
C ARG A 416 -2.71 -24.62 -5.81
N VAL A 417 -2.50 -23.36 -6.21
CA VAL A 417 -3.39 -22.68 -7.18
C VAL A 417 -3.35 -23.35 -8.55
N THR A 418 -2.17 -23.82 -8.98
CA THR A 418 -1.99 -24.53 -10.26
C THR A 418 -2.71 -25.88 -10.25
N THR A 419 -2.59 -26.65 -9.15
CA THR A 419 -3.24 -27.98 -9.02
C THR A 419 -4.76 -27.92 -9.00
N ILE A 420 -5.37 -26.84 -8.49
CA ILE A 420 -6.83 -26.70 -8.47
C ILE A 420 -7.36 -26.20 -9.84
N SER A 421 -6.49 -25.68 -10.71
CA SER A 421 -6.86 -25.16 -12.04
C SER A 421 -6.66 -26.17 -13.18
N SER A 422 -6.08 -27.34 -12.88
CA SER A 422 -5.92 -28.51 -13.76
C SER A 422 -6.94 -29.58 -13.40
#